data_AF-X0ZUY8-F1
#
_entry.id   AF-X0ZUY8-F1
#
_cell.length_a   1.000
_cell.length_b   1.000
_cell.length_c   1.000
_cell.angle_alpha   90.00
_cell.angle_beta   90.00
_cell.angle_gamma   90.00
#
_symmetry.space_group_name_H-M   'P 1'
#
loop_
_entity.id
_entity.type
_entity.pdbx_description
1 polymer ?
#
loop_
_entity_poly.entity_id
_entity_poly.type
_entity_poly.pdbx_seq_one_letter_code
_entity_poly.pdbx_strand_id
1 'polypeptide(L)'
;KKCGKARVRINEIKGKVCKQWGERKSKPWYDDKRAMPQKKIYESIKETIGWTDCGCNANWDRGIVLDPFSGRGTACLVAKKFGRRWVGIDIKEEYCQMARQGLNKIEESLF
;
A
#
# COMPACT_ATOMS: atom_id res chain seq x y z
N LYS A 1 30.46 5.96 9.61
CA LYS A 1 30.22 6.14 8.15
C LYS A 1 28.71 6.12 7.92
N LYS A 2 28.13 7.07 7.16
CA LYS A 2 26.68 7.08 6.85
C LYS A 2 26.50 6.62 5.39
N CYS A 3 25.76 5.55 5.16
CA CYS A 3 25.41 5.12 3.80
C CYS A 3 24.32 6.05 3.24
N GLY A 4 24.50 6.58 2.02
CA GLY A 4 23.49 7.41 1.35
C GLY A 4 22.54 6.63 0.42
N LYS A 5 22.77 5.33 0.23
CA LYS A 5 21.98 4.50 -0.70
C LYS A 5 20.66 4.13 -0.05
N ALA A 6 19.52 4.42 -0.68
CA ALA A 6 18.22 4.01 -0.15
C ALA A 6 18.04 2.47 -0.21
N ARG A 7 17.38 1.89 0.80
CA ARG A 7 16.99 0.48 0.78
C ARG A 7 15.77 0.25 -0.10
N VAL A 8 15.79 -0.82 -0.88
CA VAL A 8 14.65 -1.29 -1.66
C VAL A 8 14.07 -2.54 -1.00
N ARG A 9 12.75 -2.66 -1.02
CA ARG A 9 12.04 -3.83 -0.48
C ARG A 9 12.30 -5.04 -1.37
N ILE A 10 12.63 -6.17 -0.74
CA ILE A 10 12.77 -7.45 -1.43
C ILE A 10 11.47 -8.24 -1.23
N ASN A 11 10.83 -8.62 -2.33
CA ASN A 11 9.60 -9.40 -2.32
C ASN A 11 9.84 -10.76 -2.96
N GLU A 12 9.28 -11.81 -2.36
CA GLU A 12 9.26 -13.16 -2.90
C GLU A 12 7.83 -13.52 -3.33
N ILE A 13 7.69 -14.22 -4.46
CA ILE A 13 6.40 -14.73 -4.94
C ILE A 13 6.16 -16.10 -4.31
N LYS A 14 5.21 -16.20 -3.38
CA LYS A 14 4.85 -17.46 -2.70
C LYS A 14 3.83 -18.30 -3.46
N GLY A 15 3.07 -17.71 -4.38
CA GLY A 15 2.03 -18.43 -5.11
C GLY A 15 1.15 -17.53 -5.98
N LYS A 16 0.08 -18.12 -6.53
CA LYS A 16 -0.93 -17.42 -7.34
C LYS A 16 -2.33 -17.78 -6.85
N VAL A 17 -3.19 -16.78 -6.66
CA VAL A 17 -4.60 -16.95 -6.29
C VAL A 17 -5.48 -16.63 -7.49
N CYS A 18 -6.45 -17.50 -7.77
CA CYS A 18 -7.48 -17.22 -8.78
C CYS A 18 -8.52 -16.26 -8.18
N LYS A 19 -8.62 -15.04 -8.72
CA LYS A 19 -9.74 -14.14 -8.40
C LYS A 19 -10.95 -14.59 -9.20
N GLN A 20 -11.92 -15.19 -8.52
CA GLN A 20 -13.24 -15.40 -9.07
C GLN A 20 -14.03 -14.10 -8.88
N TRP A 21 -14.42 -13.47 -9.97
CA TRP A 21 -15.37 -12.37 -9.91
C TRP A 21 -16.75 -12.93 -9.60
N GLY A 22 -17.55 -12.21 -8.80
CA GLY A 22 -18.88 -12.65 -8.40
C GLY A 22 -19.78 -12.99 -9.59
N GLU A 23 -20.80 -13.81 -9.34
CA GLU A 23 -21.73 -14.25 -10.38
C GLU A 23 -22.34 -13.05 -11.11
N ARG A 24 -22.31 -13.08 -12.44
CA ARG A 24 -23.02 -12.09 -13.26
C ARG A 24 -24.51 -12.23 -12.96
N LYS A 25 -25.14 -11.22 -12.37
CA LYS A 25 -26.60 -11.15 -12.33
C LYS A 25 -27.10 -10.96 -13.77
N SER A 26 -27.81 -11.95 -14.31
CA SER A 26 -28.45 -11.81 -15.62
C SER A 26 -29.46 -10.66 -15.55
N LYS A 27 -29.33 -9.71 -16.48
CA LYS A 27 -30.31 -8.62 -16.60
C LYS A 27 -31.37 -9.07 -17.61
N PRO A 28 -32.67 -8.85 -17.36
CA PRO A 28 -33.75 -9.37 -18.21
C PRO A 28 -33.68 -8.95 -19.69
N TRP A 29 -33.01 -7.82 -19.96
CA TRP A 29 -32.85 -7.24 -21.29
C TRP A 29 -31.54 -7.67 -22.00
N TYR A 30 -30.74 -8.55 -21.40
CA TYR A 30 -29.43 -8.96 -21.91
C TYR A 30 -29.45 -10.45 -22.30
N ASP A 31 -29.14 -10.74 -23.57
CA ASP A 31 -29.00 -12.12 -24.06
C ASP A 31 -27.64 -12.70 -23.67
N ASP A 32 -27.64 -13.51 -22.61
CA ASP A 32 -26.43 -14.15 -22.06
C ASP A 32 -25.71 -15.06 -23.07
N LYS A 33 -26.34 -15.48 -24.18
CA LYS A 33 -25.70 -16.33 -25.19
C LYS A 33 -24.55 -15.64 -25.95
N ARG A 34 -24.44 -14.31 -25.85
CA ARG A 34 -23.32 -13.52 -26.40
C ARG A 34 -22.30 -13.10 -25.34
N ALA A 35 -22.46 -13.56 -24.10
CA ALA A 35 -21.56 -13.18 -23.02
C ALA A 35 -20.16 -13.80 -23.24
N MET A 36 -19.13 -12.96 -23.33
CA MET A 36 -17.74 -13.44 -23.32
C MET A 36 -17.49 -14.31 -22.07
N PRO A 37 -16.81 -15.45 -22.20
CA PRO A 37 -16.43 -16.28 -21.06
C PRO A 37 -15.56 -15.46 -20.10
N GLN A 38 -15.86 -15.54 -18.81
CA GLN A 38 -15.06 -14.85 -17.80
C GLN A 38 -13.66 -15.45 -17.77
N LYS A 39 -12.65 -14.64 -18.13
CA LYS A 39 -11.25 -15.06 -18.07
C LYS A 39 -10.82 -15.15 -16.60
N LYS A 40 -10.31 -16.31 -16.16
CA LYS A 40 -9.71 -16.45 -14.83
C LYS A 40 -8.50 -15.52 -14.73
N ILE A 41 -8.49 -14.62 -13.74
CA ILE A 41 -7.37 -13.73 -13.46
C ILE A 41 -6.62 -14.28 -12.24
N TYR A 42 -5.33 -14.52 -12.40
CA TYR A 42 -4.46 -14.99 -11.33
C TYR A 42 -3.65 -13.82 -10.77
N GLU A 43 -3.74 -13.56 -9.47
CA GLU A 43 -2.92 -12.57 -8.78
C GLU A 43 -1.78 -13.26 -8.02
N SER A 44 -0.57 -12.71 -8.10
CA SER A 44 0.60 -13.26 -7.39
C SER A 44 0.57 -12.84 -5.92
N ILE A 45 0.66 -13.81 -5.00
CA ILE A 45 0.89 -13.51 -3.58
C ILE A 45 2.37 -13.16 -3.42
N LYS A 46 2.64 -11.96 -2.88
CA LYS A 46 3.98 -11.46 -2.62
C LYS A 46 4.17 -11.30 -1.12
N GLU A 47 5.27 -11.85 -0.60
CA GLU A 47 5.70 -11.64 0.78
C GLU A 47 6.95 -10.78 0.81
N THR A 48 7.06 -9.92 1.82
CA THR A 48 8.26 -9.10 2.03
C THR A 48 9.25 -9.90 2.87
N ILE A 49 10.40 -10.24 2.31
CA ILE A 49 11.44 -11.03 2.99
C ILE A 49 12.50 -10.16 3.67
N GLY A 50 12.58 -8.87 3.29
CA GLY A 50 13.51 -7.94 3.89
C GLY A 50 13.83 -6.75 2.99
N TRP A 51 15.01 -6.17 3.21
CA TRP A 51 15.48 -4.95 2.56
C TRP A 51 16.87 -5.15 1.99
N THR A 52 17.17 -4.50 0.86
CA THR A 52 18.52 -4.52 0.27
C THR A 52 19.54 -3.91 1.22
N ASP A 53 20.76 -4.44 1.21
CA ASP A 53 21.90 -3.83 1.89
C ASP A 53 22.85 -3.12 0.91
N CYS A 54 23.59 -2.12 1.40
CA CYS A 54 24.61 -1.40 0.63
C CYS A 54 26.03 -1.91 0.88
N GLY A 55 26.23 -2.91 1.75
CA GLY A 55 27.53 -3.56 1.99
C GLY A 55 28.56 -2.72 2.75
N CYS A 56 28.21 -1.50 3.17
CA CYS A 56 29.15 -0.59 3.83
C CYS A 56 29.15 -0.67 5.37
N ASN A 57 28.38 -1.62 5.95
CA ASN A 57 28.25 -1.87 7.39
C ASN A 57 27.90 -0.62 8.24
N ALA A 58 27.22 0.36 7.65
CA ALA A 58 26.68 1.52 8.36
C ALA A 58 25.29 1.18 8.96
N ASN A 59 24.95 1.82 10.08
CA ASN A 59 23.60 1.73 10.63
C ASN A 59 22.58 2.45 9.73
N TRP A 60 21.31 2.05 9.85
CA TRP A 60 20.25 2.50 8.97
C TRP A 60 19.12 3.19 9.72
N ASP A 61 18.82 4.42 9.29
CA ASP A 61 17.69 5.19 9.81
C ASP A 61 16.53 5.16 8.82
N ARG A 62 15.31 5.03 9.35
CA ARG A 62 14.09 5.15 8.54
C ARG A 62 13.93 6.61 8.10
N GLY A 63 13.64 6.81 6.81
CA GLY A 63 13.32 8.13 6.27
C GLY A 63 12.04 8.72 6.85
N ILE A 64 11.89 10.04 6.70
CA ILE A 64 10.67 10.77 7.06
C ILE A 64 9.89 11.07 5.77
N VAL A 65 8.60 10.75 5.73
CA VAL A 65 7.72 11.12 4.61
C VAL A 65 7.18 12.53 4.84
N LEU A 66 7.35 13.43 3.87
CA LEU A 66 6.74 14.76 3.89
C LEU A 66 5.67 14.82 2.79
N ASP A 67 4.46 15.21 3.16
CA ASP A 67 3.37 15.46 2.24
C ASP A 67 2.77 16.86 2.49
N PRO A 68 3.11 17.87 1.67
CA PRO A 68 2.65 19.24 1.86
C PRO A 68 1.19 19.48 1.45
N PHE A 69 0.55 18.52 0.79
CA PHE A 69 -0.86 18.58 0.34
C PHE A 69 -1.57 17.27 0.72
N SER A 70 -1.49 16.96 2.01
CA SER A 70 -1.83 15.63 2.53
C SER A 70 -3.31 15.27 2.43
N GLY A 71 -4.20 16.26 2.25
CA GLY A 71 -5.64 16.05 2.17
C GLY A 71 -6.13 15.21 3.34
N ARG A 72 -6.87 14.15 3.02
CA ARG A 72 -7.41 13.19 4.01
C ARG A 72 -6.32 12.30 4.65
N GLY A 73 -5.05 12.55 4.38
CA GLY A 73 -3.90 11.90 5.02
C GLY A 73 -3.50 10.52 4.45
N THR A 74 -3.89 10.15 3.23
CA THR A 74 -3.64 8.80 2.67
C THR A 74 -2.16 8.41 2.69
N ALA A 75 -1.26 9.31 2.29
CA ALA A 75 0.17 9.08 2.33
C ALA A 75 0.69 8.89 3.76
N CYS A 76 0.20 9.69 4.72
CA CYS A 76 0.55 9.60 6.14
C CYS A 76 0.07 8.29 6.77
N LEU A 77 -1.15 7.85 6.44
CA LEU A 77 -1.70 6.56 6.86
C LEU A 77 -0.82 5.39 6.38
N VAL A 78 -0.40 5.44 5.11
CA VAL A 78 0.49 4.42 4.53
C VAL A 78 1.89 4.49 5.16
N ALA A 79 2.42 5.69 5.42
CA ALA A 79 3.69 5.87 6.11
C ALA A 79 3.67 5.25 7.52
N LYS A 80 2.61 5.51 8.30
CA LYS A 80 2.39 4.89 9.63
C LYS A 80 2.31 3.36 9.53
N LYS A 81 1.59 2.82 8.53
CA LYS A 81 1.53 1.37 8.30
C LYS A 81 2.88 0.73 7.99
N PHE A 82 3.83 1.48 7.45
CA PHE A 82 5.20 0.99 7.19
C PHE A 82 6.19 1.37 8.31
N GLY A 83 5.68 1.80 9.46
CA GLY A 83 6.47 2.27 10.60
C GLY A 83 7.45 3.38 10.23
N ARG A 84 7.07 4.25 9.29
CA ARG A 84 7.86 5.42 8.90
C ARG A 84 7.36 6.64 9.66
N ARG A 85 8.29 7.51 10.03
CA ARG A 85 7.95 8.86 10.48
C ARG A 85 7.36 9.64 9.31
N TRP A 86 6.45 10.57 9.60
CA TRP A 86 5.79 11.36 8.57
C TRP A 86 5.37 12.74 9.08
N VAL A 87 5.21 13.67 8.15
CA VAL A 87 4.65 15.01 8.35
C VAL A 87 3.67 15.27 7.21
N GLY A 88 2.40 15.49 7.56
CA GLY A 88 1.34 15.85 6.61
C GLY A 88 0.85 17.26 6.89
N ILE A 89 0.76 18.08 5.85
CA ILE A 89 0.25 19.45 5.92
C ILE A 89 -0.93 19.56 4.96
N ASP A 90 -1.99 20.23 5.37
CA ASP A 90 -3.08 20.63 4.49
C ASP A 90 -3.67 21.95 5.00
N ILE A 91 -4.16 22.78 4.08
CA ILE A 91 -4.76 24.07 4.43
C ILE A 91 -6.18 23.90 4.97
N LYS A 92 -6.89 22.86 4.54
CA LYS A 92 -8.26 22.60 4.98
C LYS A 92 -8.24 21.85 6.32
N GLU A 93 -8.75 22.50 7.35
CA GLU A 93 -8.82 21.91 8.68
C GLU A 93 -9.63 20.61 8.70
N GLU A 94 -10.74 20.56 7.96
CA GLU A 94 -11.59 19.37 7.80
C GLU A 94 -10.79 18.14 7.35
N TYR A 95 -9.86 18.33 6.41
CA TYR A 95 -9.01 17.27 5.90
C TYR A 95 -7.98 16.82 6.94
N CYS A 96 -7.41 17.76 7.69
CA CYS A 96 -6.53 17.45 8.82
C CYS A 96 -7.27 16.64 9.91
N GLN A 97 -8.52 16.97 10.21
CA GLN A 97 -9.34 16.24 11.17
C GLN A 97 -9.63 14.81 10.69
N MET A 98 -10.04 14.65 9.43
CA MET A 98 -10.24 13.33 8.81
C MET A 98 -8.96 12.49 8.83
N ALA A 99 -7.81 13.10 8.53
CA ALA A 99 -6.51 12.43 8.57
C ALA A 99 -6.19 11.92 9.99
N ARG A 100 -6.34 12.77 11.02
CA ARG A 100 -6.14 12.39 12.44
C ARG A 100 -7.03 11.24 12.86
N GLN A 101 -8.31 11.27 12.51
CA GLN A 101 -9.24 10.18 12.80
C GLN A 101 -8.83 8.87 12.14
N GLY A 102 -8.39 8.92 10.88
CA GLY A 102 -7.89 7.75 10.16
C GLY A 102 -6.61 7.18 10.81
N LEU A 103 -5.71 8.06 11.22
CA LEU A 103 -4.42 7.67 11.81
C LEU A 103 -4.58 6.99 13.17
N ASN A 104 -5.57 7.41 13.96
CA ASN A 104 -5.86 6.80 15.27
C ASN A 104 -6.39 5.37 15.17
N LYS A 105 -7.01 5.00 14.05
CA LYS A 105 -7.54 3.65 13.81
C LYS A 105 -6.49 2.66 13.33
N ILE A 106 -5.29 3.13 13.01
CA ILE A 106 -4.22 2.31 12.44
C ILE A 106 -3.19 2.04 13.52
N GLU A 107 -2.97 0.76 13.80
CA GLU A 107 -1.79 0.31 14.52
C GLU A 107 -0.56 0.34 13.61
N GLU A 108 0.57 0.69 14.20
CA GLU A 108 1.86 0.68 13.51
C GLU A 108 2.26 -0.77 13.27
N SER A 109 2.43 -1.14 12.01
CA SER A 109 2.87 -2.49 11.71
C SER A 109 4.38 -2.60 11.87
N LEU A 110 4.81 -3.62 12.62
CA LEU A 110 6.21 -3.93 12.93
C LEU A 110 6.98 -4.61 11.76
N PHE A 111 6.41 -4.69 10.56
CA PHE A 111 7.08 -5.29 9.39
C PHE A 111 8.43 -4.62 9.05
#